data_AF-A0A957H6Y7-F1
#
_entry.id   AF-A0A957H6Y7-F1
#
_cell.length_a   1.000
_cell.length_b   1.000
_cell.length_c   1.000
_cell.angle_alpha   90.00
_cell.angle_beta   90.00
_cell.angle_gamma   90.00
#
_symmetry.space_group_name_H-M   'P 1'
#
loop_
_entity.id
_entity.type
_entity.pdbx_description
1 polymer ?
#
loop_
_entity_poly.entity_id
_entity_poly.type
_entity_poly.pdbx_seq_one_letter_code
_entity_poly.pdbx_strand_id
1 'polypeptide(L)'
;LTHQGPQSWHPAPEAVKAAGAAAARLCEARGASLPELAIQYALQNEWAHVTLLGTRTTAELESSLALLDKPIDKELLAEVQKAIEPVKNMSWPSGHREFWEVDDE
;
A
#
# COMPACT_ATOMS: atom_id res chain seq x y z
N LEU A 1 -1.64 2.80 -4.76
CA LEU A 1 -2.73 1.78 -4.79
C LEU A 1 -3.91 2.39 -5.52
N THR A 2 -4.64 1.60 -6.31
CA THR A 2 -5.86 2.02 -7.01
C THR A 2 -7.07 1.36 -6.38
N HIS A 3 -8.24 2.01 -6.43
CA HIS A 3 -9.51 1.40 -5.98
C HIS A 3 -9.86 0.12 -6.74
N GLN A 4 -9.43 0.01 -8.00
CA GLN A 4 -9.71 -1.14 -8.87
C GLN A 4 -8.76 -2.32 -8.65
N GLY A 5 -7.81 -2.21 -7.71
CA GLY A 5 -6.79 -3.22 -7.51
C GLY A 5 -5.75 -3.29 -8.65
N PRO A 6 -4.86 -4.29 -8.61
CA PRO A 6 -3.80 -4.44 -9.61
C PRO A 6 -4.36 -4.86 -10.97
N GLN A 7 -3.62 -4.52 -12.03
CA GLN A 7 -3.92 -4.98 -13.39
C GLN A 7 -3.81 -6.51 -13.51
N SER A 8 -4.46 -7.11 -14.51
CA SER A 8 -4.46 -8.58 -14.71
C SER A 8 -3.06 -9.18 -14.90
N TRP A 9 -2.13 -8.41 -15.45
CA TRP A 9 -0.73 -8.80 -15.66
C TRP A 9 0.16 -8.68 -14.41
N HIS A 10 -0.37 -8.22 -13.27
CA HIS A 10 0.44 -7.99 -12.08
C HIS A 10 0.94 -9.31 -11.45
N PRO A 11 2.25 -9.45 -11.19
CA PRO A 11 2.89 -10.73 -10.81
C PRO A 11 2.68 -11.15 -9.35
N ALA A 12 2.02 -10.32 -8.54
CA ALA A 12 1.77 -10.63 -7.13
C ALA A 12 1.06 -11.98 -6.96
N PRO A 13 1.42 -12.78 -5.94
CA PRO A 13 0.69 -14.00 -5.60
C PRO A 13 -0.80 -13.71 -5.34
N GLU A 14 -1.67 -14.67 -5.66
CA GLU A 14 -3.11 -14.52 -5.46
C GLU A 14 -3.49 -14.24 -3.99
N ALA A 15 -2.73 -14.79 -3.03
CA ALA A 15 -2.91 -14.47 -1.61
C ALA A 15 -2.71 -12.97 -1.31
N VAL A 16 -1.70 -12.32 -1.92
CA VAL A 16 -1.43 -10.88 -1.75
C VAL A 16 -2.55 -10.06 -2.39
N LYS A 17 -2.99 -10.44 -3.59
CA LYS A 17 -4.13 -9.77 -4.27
C LYS A 17 -5.41 -9.89 -3.45
N ALA A 18 -5.69 -11.07 -2.90
CA ALA A 18 -6.86 -11.34 -2.08
C ALA A 18 -6.84 -10.55 -0.76
N ALA A 19 -5.69 -10.48 -0.07
CA ALA A 19 -5.52 -9.67 1.13
C ALA A 19 -5.71 -8.18 0.85
N GLY A 20 -5.13 -7.67 -0.25
CA GLY A 20 -5.33 -6.28 -0.68
C GLY A 20 -6.79 -5.96 -0.97
N ALA A 21 -7.51 -6.86 -1.66
CA ALA A 21 -8.94 -6.70 -1.92
C ALA A 21 -9.78 -6.76 -0.65
N ALA A 22 -9.41 -7.60 0.33
CA ALA A 22 -10.07 -7.65 1.63
C ALA A 22 -9.88 -6.37 2.43
N ALA A 23 -8.65 -5.83 2.46
CA ALA A 23 -8.34 -4.55 3.09
C ALA A 23 -9.11 -3.39 2.43
N ALA A 24 -9.24 -3.39 1.09
CA ALA A 24 -9.99 -2.37 0.38
C ALA A 24 -11.47 -2.38 0.77
N ARG A 25 -12.10 -3.57 0.78
CA ARG A 25 -13.49 -3.73 1.23
C ARG A 25 -13.70 -3.30 2.69
N LEU A 26 -12.72 -3.57 3.56
CA LEU A 26 -12.77 -3.15 4.96
C LEU A 26 -12.80 -1.61 5.08
N CYS A 27 -11.92 -0.91 4.35
CA CYS A 27 -11.93 0.55 4.31
C CYS A 27 -13.25 1.10 3.74
N GLU A 28 -13.73 0.54 2.63
CA GLU A 28 -14.99 0.98 1.99
C GLU A 28 -16.19 0.82 2.92
N ALA A 29 -16.26 -0.27 3.69
CA ALA A 29 -17.31 -0.49 4.68
C ALA A 29 -17.33 0.57 5.81
N ARG A 30 -16.22 1.28 6.02
CA ARG A 30 -16.11 2.40 6.96
C ARG A 30 -16.14 3.78 6.29
N GLY A 31 -16.44 3.84 4.99
CA GLY A 31 -16.41 5.10 4.23
C GLY A 31 -15.01 5.70 4.06
N ALA A 32 -13.97 4.86 4.15
CA ALA A 32 -12.58 5.25 4.02
C ALA A 32 -11.94 4.67 2.74
N SER A 33 -10.81 5.25 2.33
CA SER A 33 -10.03 4.80 1.17
C SER A 33 -8.76 4.08 1.62
N LEU A 34 -8.56 2.83 1.18
CA LEU A 34 -7.32 2.10 1.45
C LEU A 34 -6.07 2.83 0.89
N PRO A 35 -6.07 3.38 -0.34
CA PRO A 35 -4.98 4.22 -0.82
C PRO A 35 -4.64 5.40 0.11
N GLU A 36 -5.65 6.15 0.59
CA GLU A 36 -5.43 7.30 1.47
C GLU A 36 -4.86 6.86 2.82
N LEU A 37 -5.42 5.80 3.40
CA LEU A 37 -4.93 5.21 4.65
C LEU A 37 -3.47 4.76 4.54
N ALA A 38 -3.09 4.16 3.40
CA ALA A 38 -1.72 3.72 3.14
C ALA A 38 -0.74 4.90 3.02
N ILE A 39 -1.16 6.00 2.40
CA ILE A 39 -0.35 7.24 2.31
C ILE A 39 -0.17 7.83 3.71
N GLN A 40 -1.24 7.99 4.49
CA GLN A 40 -1.15 8.49 5.86
C GLN A 40 -0.26 7.59 6.74
N TYR A 41 -0.34 6.27 6.59
CA TYR A 41 0.53 5.34 7.30
C TYR A 41 2.00 5.57 6.95
N ALA A 42 2.34 5.73 5.66
CA ALA A 42 3.71 6.00 5.23
C ALA A 42 4.24 7.34 5.78
N LEU A 43 3.40 8.38 5.83
CA LEU A 43 3.75 9.70 6.36
C LEU A 43 4.04 9.70 7.87
N GLN A 44 3.58 8.69 8.61
CA GLN A 44 3.87 8.55 10.05
C GLN A 44 5.26 7.95 10.34
N ASN A 45 6.00 7.55 9.31
CA ASN A 45 7.34 6.99 9.50
C ASN A 45 8.37 8.10 9.75
N GLU A 46 8.64 8.38 11.03
CA GLU A 46 9.61 9.40 11.45
C GLU A 46 11.07 9.09 11.05
N TRP A 47 11.39 7.84 10.69
CA TRP A 47 12.74 7.47 10.25
C TRP A 47 13.06 7.94 8.82
N ALA A 48 12.03 8.14 7.98
CA ALA A 48 12.19 8.54 6.60
C ALA A 48 11.85 10.02 6.42
N HIS A 49 12.81 10.80 5.88
CA HIS A 49 12.61 12.23 5.61
C HIS A 49 11.71 12.49 4.38
N VAL A 50 11.55 11.51 3.50
CA VAL A 50 10.84 11.64 2.22
C VAL A 50 9.93 10.45 2.02
N THR A 51 8.68 10.71 1.65
CA THR A 51 7.74 9.71 1.13
C THR A 51 7.54 9.95 -0.36
N LEU A 52 7.93 8.97 -1.20
CA LEU A 52 7.74 9.04 -2.64
C LEU A 52 6.35 8.51 -3.01
N LEU A 53 5.57 9.31 -3.74
CA LEU A 53 4.24 8.95 -4.22
C LEU A 53 4.21 8.95 -5.76
N GLY A 54 3.57 7.93 -6.34
CA GLY A 54 3.28 7.88 -7.77
C GLY A 54 1.82 8.21 -8.04
N THR A 55 1.56 9.22 -8.86
CA THR A 55 0.22 9.66 -9.26
C THR A 55 0.12 9.75 -10.78
N ARG A 56 -1.08 9.54 -11.33
CA ARG A 56 -1.34 9.62 -12.78
C ARG A 56 -1.88 10.99 -13.18
N THR A 57 -2.51 11.69 -12.25
CA THR A 57 -3.16 13.00 -12.50
C THR A 57 -2.83 13.99 -11.38
N THR A 58 -3.02 15.28 -11.66
CA THR A 58 -2.85 16.35 -10.67
C THR A 58 -3.89 16.26 -9.55
N ALA A 59 -5.12 15.87 -9.87
CA ALA A 59 -6.17 15.68 -8.86
C ALA A 59 -5.83 14.59 -7.83
N GLU A 60 -5.21 13.49 -8.27
CA GLU A 60 -4.71 12.43 -7.37
C GLU A 60 -3.59 12.96 -6.46
N LEU A 61 -2.71 13.80 -6.99
CA LEU A 61 -1.65 14.46 -6.22
C LEU A 61 -2.24 15.42 -5.17
N GLU A 62 -3.16 16.30 -5.56
CA GLU A 62 -3.83 17.24 -4.66
C GLU A 62 -4.56 16.50 -3.53
N SER A 63 -5.26 15.41 -3.86
CA SER A 63 -5.95 14.57 -2.87
C SER A 63 -4.95 13.94 -1.89
N SER A 64 -3.79 13.51 -2.37
CA SER A 64 -2.72 12.96 -1.52
C SER A 64 -2.09 14.02 -0.60
N LEU A 65 -1.88 15.24 -1.10
CA LEU A 65 -1.33 16.35 -0.31
C LEU A 65 -2.28 16.77 0.81
N ALA A 66 -3.59 16.77 0.55
CA ALA A 66 -4.61 17.09 1.56
C ALA A 66 -4.64 16.09 2.75
N LEU A 67 -3.95 14.95 2.66
CA LEU A 67 -3.83 13.99 3.76
C LEU A 67 -2.82 14.41 4.83
N LEU A 68 -1.89 15.33 4.52
CA LEU A 68 -0.89 15.82 5.48
C LEU A 68 -1.53 16.47 6.71
N ASP A 69 -2.67 17.13 6.51
CA ASP A 69 -3.38 17.85 7.57
C ASP A 69 -4.49 17.02 8.24
N LYS A 70 -4.65 15.75 7.86
CA LYS A 70 -5.72 14.87 8.35
C LYS A 70 -5.17 13.81 9.29
N PRO A 71 -5.82 13.56 10.45
CA PRO A 71 -5.44 12.44 11.31
C PRO A 71 -5.71 11.10 10.61
N ILE A 72 -4.89 10.09 10.90
CA ILE A 72 -5.17 8.72 10.48
C ILE A 72 -6.20 8.10 11.42
N ASP A 73 -7.10 7.28 10.88
CA ASP A 73 -7.94 6.38 11.68
C ASP A 73 -7.09 5.20 12.17
N LYS A 74 -6.70 5.23 13.46
CA LYS A 74 -5.84 4.22 14.06
C LYS A 74 -6.54 2.87 14.24
N GLU A 75 -7.84 2.86 14.45
CA GLU A 75 -8.61 1.61 14.62
C GLU A 75 -8.74 0.90 13.28
N LEU A 76 -9.11 1.64 12.24
CA LEU A 76 -9.15 1.10 10.88
C LEU A 76 -7.76 0.63 10.43
N LEU A 77 -6.70 1.38 10.73
CA LEU A 77 -5.33 0.96 10.43
C LEU A 77 -4.99 -0.39 11.06
N ALA A 78 -5.31 -0.60 12.34
CA ALA A 78 -5.02 -1.85 13.03
C ALA A 78 -5.76 -3.05 12.40
N GLU A 79 -7.00 -2.84 11.98
CA GLU A 79 -7.79 -3.87 11.29
C GLU A 79 -7.22 -4.20 9.90
N VAL A 80 -6.82 -3.18 9.14
CA VAL A 80 -6.16 -3.36 7.84
C VAL A 80 -4.83 -4.10 8.01
N GLN A 81 -4.02 -3.74 9.01
CA GLN A 81 -2.76 -4.43 9.30
C GLN A 81 -3.01 -5.91 9.63
N LYS A 82 -4.02 -6.21 10.44
CA LYS A 82 -4.39 -7.60 10.75
C LYS A 82 -4.83 -8.38 9.51
N ALA A 83 -5.54 -7.75 8.58
CA ALA A 83 -5.95 -8.36 7.32
C ALA A 83 -4.76 -8.66 6.39
N ILE A 84 -3.71 -7.83 6.43
CA ILE A 84 -2.51 -7.93 5.59
C ILE A 84 -1.43 -8.81 6.22
N GLU A 85 -1.40 -8.96 7.54
CA GLU A 85 -0.35 -9.68 8.28
C GLU A 85 0.02 -11.06 7.69
N PRO A 86 -0.93 -11.92 7.24
CA PRO A 86 -0.58 -13.24 6.68
C PRO A 86 0.28 -13.19 5.41
N VAL A 87 0.27 -12.07 4.69
CA VAL A 87 1.01 -11.87 3.44
C VAL A 87 2.10 -10.81 3.56
N LYS A 88 2.35 -10.31 4.77
CA LYS A 88 3.38 -9.32 5.03
C LYS A 88 4.75 -9.87 4.65
N ASN A 89 5.55 -9.03 3.99
CA ASN A 89 6.87 -9.39 3.43
C ASN A 89 6.82 -10.47 2.33
N MET A 90 5.65 -10.90 1.87
CA MET A 90 5.55 -11.66 0.63
C MET A 90 5.82 -10.72 -0.54
N SER A 91 6.79 -11.09 -1.37
CA SER A 91 7.11 -10.39 -2.60
C SER A 91 6.93 -11.32 -3.80
N TRP A 92 7.22 -10.82 -4.98
CA TRP A 92 7.25 -11.56 -6.23
C TRP A 92 8.59 -11.31 -6.94
N PRO A 93 9.03 -12.22 -7.81
CA PRO A 93 10.16 -12.01 -8.70
C PRO A 93 10.15 -10.64 -9.38
N SER A 94 11.23 -9.87 -9.21
CA SER A 94 11.42 -8.56 -9.85
C SER A 94 12.86 -8.37 -10.31
N GLY A 95 13.06 -7.65 -11.41
CA GLY A 95 14.39 -7.44 -11.99
C GLY A 95 14.94 -8.66 -12.73
N HIS A 96 16.14 -8.53 -13.31
CA HIS A 96 16.83 -9.63 -13.98
C HIS A 96 17.36 -10.64 -12.95
N ARG A 97 17.14 -11.94 -13.23
CA ARG A 97 17.50 -13.05 -12.33
C ARG A 97 18.97 -13.10 -11.96
N GLU A 98 19.84 -12.63 -12.85
CA GLU A 98 21.29 -12.57 -12.63
C GLU A 98 21.71 -11.66 -11.47
N PHE A 99 20.83 -10.76 -11.00
CA PHE A 99 21.09 -9.85 -9.87
C PHE A 99 20.36 -10.23 -8.58
N TRP A 100 19.85 -11.47 -8.46
CA TRP A 100 19.10 -11.90 -7.28
C TRP A 100 19.99 -12.48 -6.18
N GLU A 101 21.20 -12.92 -6.53
CA GLU A 101 22.19 -13.37 -5.56
C GLU A 101 22.98 -12.16 -5.09
N VAL A 102 22.96 -11.92 -3.79
CA VAL A 102 23.94 -11.05 -3.13
C VAL A 102 25.06 -12.00 -2.73
N ASP A 103 26.28 -11.77 -3.21
CA ASP A 103 27.44 -12.50 -2.71
C ASP A 103 27.44 -12.38 -1.17
N ASP A 104 27.44 -13.52 -0.47
CA ASP A 104 27.57 -13.56 0.99
C ASP A 104 29.02 -13.13 1.34
N GLU A 105 29.25 -11.83 1.52
CA GLU A 105 30.47 -11.25 2.12
C GLU A 105 30.25 -10.88 3.60
#